data_AF-A0A7L2ZF24-F1
#
_entry.id   AF-A0A7L2ZF24-F1
#
_cell.length_a   1.000
_cell.length_b   1.000
_cell.length_c   1.000
_cell.angle_alpha   90.00
_cell.angle_beta   90.00
_cell.angle_gamma   90.00
#
_symmetry.space_group_name_H-M   'P 1'
#
loop_
_entity.id
_entity.type
_entity.pdbx_description
1 polymer ?
#
loop_
_entity_poly.entity_id
_entity_poly.type
_entity_poly.pdbx_seq_one_letter_code
_entity_poly.pdbx_strand_id
1 'polypeptide(L)'
;DPEGERPEAPDGIRCSLSSDRALSKPLDEAFSLWKKLLENPGIPEVRSPEQTVSSLQLLAALYQLQGKPIQALESLLLLLSLCRRLGDRLGAAECLCQLSRTLLQLQCPAQAQV
;
A
#
# COMPACT_ATOMS: atom_id res chain seq x y z
N ASP A 1 -28.30 -39.77 -8.93
CA ASP A 1 -27.34 -38.66 -8.78
C ASP A 1 -27.45 -37.70 -9.95
N PRO A 2 -27.55 -36.40 -9.66
CA PRO A 2 -26.62 -35.49 -10.29
C PRO A 2 -25.90 -34.61 -9.26
N GLU A 3 -24.68 -34.29 -9.67
CA GLU A 3 -23.57 -33.71 -8.93
C GLU A 3 -23.86 -32.28 -8.45
N GLY A 4 -23.27 -31.96 -7.29
CA GLY A 4 -23.41 -30.68 -6.62
C GLY A 4 -22.92 -29.51 -7.47
N GLU A 5 -23.87 -28.70 -7.90
CA GLU A 5 -23.63 -27.34 -8.37
C GLU A 5 -23.18 -26.50 -7.17
N ARG A 6 -21.88 -26.19 -7.14
CA ARG A 6 -21.29 -25.29 -6.15
C ARG A 6 -21.92 -23.90 -6.37
N PRO A 7 -22.54 -23.28 -5.34
CA PRO A 7 -23.28 -22.04 -5.53
C PRO A 7 -22.33 -20.96 -6.03
N GLU A 8 -22.61 -20.43 -7.22
CA GLU A 8 -21.90 -19.28 -7.77
C GLU A 8 -22.08 -18.11 -6.80
N ALA A 9 -20.97 -17.46 -6.43
CA ALA A 9 -21.01 -16.33 -5.53
C ALA A 9 -21.91 -15.22 -6.13
N PRO A 10 -22.79 -14.59 -5.33
CA PRO A 10 -23.78 -13.65 -5.84
C PRO A 10 -23.13 -12.51 -6.64
N ASP A 11 -23.74 -12.17 -7.77
CA ASP A 11 -23.25 -11.17 -8.74
C ASP A 11 -22.84 -9.82 -8.13
N GLY A 12 -23.42 -9.46 -6.97
CA GLY A 12 -23.01 -8.28 -6.20
C GLY A 12 -21.53 -8.29 -5.81
N ILE A 13 -20.96 -9.45 -5.46
CA ILE A 13 -19.55 -9.56 -5.06
C ILE A 13 -18.61 -9.32 -6.25
N ARG A 14 -18.97 -9.81 -7.45
CA ARG A 14 -18.17 -9.62 -8.68
C ARG A 14 -18.15 -8.16 -9.13
N CYS A 15 -19.26 -7.44 -9.00
CA CYS A 15 -19.35 -6.02 -9.32
C CYS A 15 -18.53 -5.16 -8.34
N SER A 16 -18.56 -5.47 -7.04
CA SER A 16 -17.73 -4.79 -6.03
C SER A 16 -16.24 -4.98 -6.28
N LEU A 17 -15.81 -6.22 -6.57
CA LEU A 17 -14.39 -6.52 -6.85
C LEU A 17 -13.89 -5.88 -8.16
N SER A 18 -14.73 -5.81 -9.19
CA SER A 18 -14.38 -5.17 -10.47
C SER A 18 -14.27 -3.65 -10.34
N SER A 19 -15.15 -3.05 -9.53
CA SER A 19 -15.12 -1.62 -9.20
C SER A 19 -13.89 -1.28 -8.35
N ASP A 20 -13.57 -2.11 -7.36
CA ASP A 20 -12.38 -1.98 -6.51
C ASP A 20 -11.07 -2.12 -7.32
N ARG A 21 -11.02 -3.08 -8.27
CA ARG A 21 -9.87 -3.26 -9.18
C ARG A 21 -9.70 -2.10 -10.16
N ALA A 22 -10.77 -1.45 -10.58
CA ALA A 22 -10.69 -0.27 -11.44
C ALA A 22 -10.17 0.96 -10.66
N LEU A 23 -10.60 1.12 -9.40
CA LEU A 23 -10.14 2.19 -8.51
C LEU A 23 -8.66 2.05 -8.11
N SER A 24 -8.11 0.83 -8.18
CA SER A 24 -6.70 0.63 -7.82
C SER A 24 -5.69 0.89 -8.94
N LYS A 25 -6.10 0.87 -10.21
CA LYS A 25 -5.17 1.06 -11.34
C LYS A 25 -4.39 2.38 -11.25
N PRO A 26 -5.01 3.54 -11.01
CA PRO A 26 -4.27 4.80 -10.90
C PRO A 26 -3.29 4.81 -9.72
N LEU A 27 -3.66 4.11 -8.62
CA LEU A 27 -2.82 3.99 -7.44
C LEU A 27 -1.58 3.11 -7.73
N ASP A 28 -1.78 1.99 -8.41
CA ASP A 28 -0.72 1.07 -8.84
C ASP A 28 0.24 1.72 -9.86
N GLU A 29 -0.30 2.55 -10.77
CA GLU A 29 0.49 3.37 -11.70
C GLU A 29 1.31 4.43 -10.96
N ALA A 30 0.68 5.19 -10.06
CA ALA A 30 1.37 6.18 -9.24
C ALA A 30 2.49 5.54 -8.41
N PHE A 31 2.24 4.37 -7.83
CA PHE A 31 3.24 3.64 -7.08
C PHE A 31 4.42 3.20 -7.97
N SER A 32 4.15 2.74 -9.19
CA SER A 32 5.17 2.36 -10.16
C SER A 32 6.05 3.55 -10.56
N LEU A 33 5.45 4.73 -10.75
CA LEU A 33 6.19 5.97 -11.02
C LEU A 33 7.09 6.36 -9.85
N TRP A 34 6.60 6.27 -8.62
CA TRP A 34 7.41 6.53 -7.43
C TRP A 34 8.59 5.57 -7.30
N LYS A 35 8.36 4.26 -7.52
CA LYS A 35 9.44 3.26 -7.51
C LYS A 35 10.52 3.59 -8.53
N LYS A 36 10.13 3.94 -9.76
CA LYS A 36 11.07 4.33 -10.82
C LYS A 36 11.83 5.62 -10.48
N LEU A 37 11.15 6.63 -9.94
CA LEU A 37 11.76 7.90 -9.58
C LEU A 37 12.76 7.75 -8.44
N LEU A 38 12.47 6.88 -7.47
CA LEU A 38 13.27 6.68 -6.27
C LEU A 38 14.26 5.51 -6.35
N GLU A 39 14.33 4.82 -7.49
CA GLU A 39 15.23 3.69 -7.75
C GLU A 39 16.70 4.05 -7.46
N ASN A 40 17.10 5.28 -7.79
CA ASN A 40 18.45 5.76 -7.54
C ASN A 40 18.65 6.08 -6.04
N PRO A 41 19.75 5.63 -5.41
CA PRO A 41 19.99 5.79 -3.97
C PRO A 41 20.39 7.21 -3.50
N GLY A 42 20.58 8.18 -4.41
CA GLY A 42 20.97 9.58 -4.11
C GLY A 42 19.87 10.41 -3.43
N ILE A 43 19.91 11.74 -3.35
CA ILE A 43 18.68 12.50 -2.98
C ILE A 43 17.88 12.67 -4.27
N PRO A 44 16.59 12.32 -4.31
CA PRO A 44 15.84 12.41 -5.56
C PRO A 44 15.62 13.87 -5.96
N GLU A 45 15.70 14.16 -7.26
CA GLU A 45 15.39 15.48 -7.82
C GLU A 45 13.87 15.69 -7.87
N VAL A 46 13.28 15.90 -6.70
CA VAL A 46 11.87 16.25 -6.54
C VAL A 46 11.72 17.73 -6.23
N ARG A 47 10.63 18.33 -6.67
CA ARG A 47 10.32 19.75 -6.40
C ARG A 47 10.22 20.04 -4.90
N SER A 48 9.62 19.12 -4.13
CA SER A 48 9.57 19.17 -2.67
C SER A 48 9.71 17.76 -2.08
N PRO A 49 10.70 17.53 -1.21
CA PRO A 49 10.84 16.27 -0.50
C PRO A 49 9.69 16.04 0.50
N GLU A 50 9.19 17.09 1.15
CA GLU A 50 8.09 17.00 2.13
C GLU A 50 6.78 16.55 1.48
N GLN A 51 6.46 17.12 0.31
CA GLN A 51 5.29 16.69 -0.47
C GLN A 51 5.44 15.26 -0.98
N THR A 52 6.67 14.86 -1.34
CA THR A 52 6.96 13.49 -1.77
C THR A 52 6.73 12.49 -0.63
N VAL A 53 7.24 12.80 0.56
CA VAL A 53 7.00 12.01 1.80
C VAL A 53 5.49 11.89 2.06
N SER A 54 4.78 13.02 2.04
CA SER A 54 3.32 13.05 2.28
C SER A 54 2.54 12.23 1.24
N SER A 55 2.95 12.28 -0.03
CA SER A 55 2.32 11.51 -1.11
C SER A 55 2.50 10.00 -0.92
N LEU A 56 3.70 9.55 -0.56
CA LEU A 56 3.98 8.15 -0.26
C LEU A 56 3.25 7.64 0.99
N GLN A 57 3.13 8.48 2.03
CA GLN A 57 2.32 8.18 3.22
C GLN A 57 0.85 7.96 2.84
N LEU A 58 0.29 8.85 2.02
CA LEU A 58 -1.09 8.71 1.56
C LEU A 58 -1.29 7.44 0.73
N LEU A 59 -0.34 7.13 -0.14
CA LEU A 59 -0.38 5.93 -0.98
C LEU A 59 -0.36 4.64 -0.14
N ALA A 60 0.47 4.57 0.91
CA ALA A 60 0.45 3.47 1.87
C ALA A 60 -0.91 3.36 2.60
N ALA A 61 -1.47 4.47 3.07
CA ALA A 61 -2.76 4.49 3.75
C ALA A 61 -3.91 4.04 2.83
N LEU A 62 -3.90 4.46 1.57
CA LEU A 62 -4.90 4.03 0.58
C LEU A 62 -4.83 2.52 0.32
N TYR A 63 -3.62 1.95 0.24
CA TYR A 63 -3.48 0.50 0.11
C TYR A 63 -3.96 -0.27 1.35
N GLN A 64 -3.76 0.26 2.54
CA GLN A 64 -4.34 -0.32 3.77
C GLN A 64 -5.86 -0.33 3.71
N LEU A 65 -6.47 0.79 3.31
CA LEU A 65 -7.93 0.91 3.19
C LEU A 65 -8.52 -0.03 2.12
N GLN A 66 -7.77 -0.30 1.04
CA GLN A 66 -8.16 -1.27 0.01
C GLN A 66 -7.90 -2.73 0.41
N GLY A 67 -7.45 -3.01 1.65
CA GLY A 67 -7.12 -4.37 2.05
C GLY A 67 -5.95 -4.97 1.25
N LYS A 68 -5.01 -4.12 0.82
CA LYS A 68 -3.81 -4.48 0.05
C LYS A 68 -2.55 -4.31 0.88
N PRO A 69 -2.37 -5.13 1.94
CA PRO A 69 -1.32 -4.93 2.93
C PRO A 69 0.09 -5.09 2.35
N ILE A 70 0.27 -5.93 1.33
CA ILE A 70 1.58 -6.10 0.68
C ILE A 70 2.02 -4.81 -0.02
N GLN A 71 1.14 -4.20 -0.82
CA GLN A 71 1.43 -2.93 -1.48
C GLN A 71 1.64 -1.80 -0.46
N ALA A 72 0.88 -1.79 0.63
CA ALA A 72 1.11 -0.83 1.71
C ALA A 72 2.49 -0.98 2.35
N LEU A 73 2.95 -2.22 2.60
CA LEU A 73 4.30 -2.49 3.11
C LEU A 73 5.38 -2.03 2.13
N GLU A 74 5.27 -2.33 0.84
CA GLU A 74 6.25 -1.86 -0.16
C GLU A 74 6.31 -0.33 -0.20
N SER A 75 5.15 0.34 -0.08
CA SER A 75 5.05 1.80 -0.06
C SER A 75 5.73 2.41 1.18
N LEU A 76 5.52 1.79 2.35
CA LEU A 76 6.19 2.19 3.59
C LEU A 76 7.69 1.94 3.57
N LEU A 77 8.16 0.88 2.91
CA LEU A 77 9.60 0.63 2.71
C LEU A 77 10.22 1.67 1.79
N LEU A 78 9.52 2.04 0.71
CA LEU A 78 9.96 3.09 -0.19
C LEU A 78 10.06 4.44 0.54
N LEU A 79 9.04 4.78 1.34
CA LEU A 79 9.03 5.96 2.19
C LEU A 79 10.16 5.97 3.22
N LEU A 80 10.38 4.85 3.92
CA LEU A 80 11.47 4.70 4.88
C LEU A 80 12.82 4.95 4.22
N SER A 81 13.03 4.43 3.00
CA SER A 81 14.25 4.67 2.23
C SER A 81 14.44 6.17 1.94
N LEU A 82 13.36 6.88 1.59
CA LEU A 82 13.39 8.31 1.33
C LEU A 82 13.67 9.12 2.59
N CYS A 83 12.97 8.87 3.70
CA CYS A 83 13.21 9.56 4.97
C CYS A 83 14.67 9.39 5.42
N ARG A 84 15.25 8.18 5.28
CA ARG A 84 16.66 7.94 5.58
C ARG A 84 17.61 8.74 4.69
N ARG A 85 17.33 8.82 3.38
CA ARG A 85 18.12 9.61 2.41
C ARG A 85 18.06 11.11 2.71
N LEU A 86 16.92 11.60 3.18
CA LEU A 86 16.71 13.00 3.57
C LEU A 86 17.26 13.32 4.97
N GLY A 87 17.69 12.32 5.75
CA GLY A 87 18.10 12.50 7.15
C GLY A 87 16.93 12.73 8.12
N ASP A 88 15.69 12.52 7.68
CA ASP A 88 14.48 12.63 8.50
C ASP A 88 14.32 11.42 9.41
N ARG A 89 14.84 11.56 10.63
CA ARG A 89 14.79 10.51 11.67
C ARG A 89 13.39 10.28 12.21
N LEU A 90 12.58 11.34 12.32
CA LEU A 90 11.22 11.24 12.86
C LEU A 90 10.34 10.47 11.87
N GLY A 91 10.33 10.88 10.59
CA GLY A 91 9.60 10.17 9.55
C GLY A 91 10.06 8.72 9.39
N ALA A 92 11.35 8.43 9.51
CA ALA A 92 11.86 7.06 9.49
C ALA A 92 11.33 6.21 10.67
N ALA A 93 11.26 6.78 11.88
CA ALA A 93 10.71 6.09 13.04
C ALA A 93 9.20 5.83 12.87
N GLU A 94 8.45 6.81 12.38
CA GLU A 94 7.02 6.66 12.08
C GLU A 94 6.77 5.54 11.05
N CYS A 95 7.56 5.49 9.98
CA CYS A 95 7.47 4.43 8.97
C CYS A 95 7.69 3.05 9.58
N LEU A 96 8.70 2.90 10.44
CA LEU A 96 8.98 1.64 11.12
C LEU A 96 7.82 1.23 12.02
N CYS A 97 7.22 2.17 12.78
CA CYS A 97 6.04 1.88 13.59
C CYS A 97 4.85 1.41 12.73
N GLN A 98 4.61 2.04 11.58
CA GLN A 98 3.54 1.65 10.66
C GLN A 98 3.80 0.27 10.02
N LEU A 99 5.04 -0.02 9.63
CA LEU A 99 5.46 -1.33 9.13
C LEU A 99 5.21 -2.42 10.17
N SER A 100 5.68 -2.22 11.41
CA SER A 100 5.48 -3.17 12.50
C SER A 100 3.99 -3.43 12.76
N ARG A 101 3.17 -2.38 12.81
CA ARG A 101 1.72 -2.52 12.97
C ARG A 101 1.10 -3.36 11.86
N THR A 102 1.44 -3.06 10.61
CA THR A 102 0.91 -3.77 9.43
C THR A 102 1.31 -5.24 9.43
N LEU A 103 2.58 -5.54 9.73
CA LEU A 103 3.08 -6.91 9.83
C LEU A 103 2.38 -7.70 10.95
N LEU A 104 2.16 -7.09 12.11
CA LEU A 104 1.43 -7.71 13.20
C LEU A 104 -0.02 -8.01 12.82
N GLN A 105 -0.70 -7.09 12.11
CA GLN A 105 -2.07 -7.33 11.62
C GLN A 105 -2.13 -8.50 10.63
N LEU A 106 -1.13 -8.62 9.75
CA LEU A 106 -1.02 -9.77 8.83
C LEU A 106 -0.80 -11.10 9.55
N GLN A 107 -0.03 -11.11 10.63
CA GLN A 107 0.19 -12.30 11.46
C GLN A 107 -1.00 -12.62 12.37
N CYS A 108 -1.90 -11.66 12.61
CA CYS A 108 -3.07 -11.80 13.47
C CYS A 108 -4.37 -11.52 12.69
N PRO A 109 -4.78 -12.41 11.76
CA PRO A 109 -5.97 -12.20 10.93
C PRO A 109 -7.29 -12.14 11.72
N ALA A 110 -7.28 -12.52 13.00
CA ALA A 110 -8.45 -12.46 13.90
C ALA A 110 -9.05 -11.05 14.04
N GLN A 111 -8.29 -9.99 13.72
CA GLN A 111 -8.76 -8.60 13.74
C GLN A 111 -9.35 -8.12 12.40
N ALA A 112 -9.21 -8.91 11.33
CA ALA A 112 -9.69 -8.59 9.98
C ALA A 112 -11.10 -9.13 9.69
N GLN A 113 -11.71 -9.86 10.62
CA GLN A 113 -13.10 -10.31 10.55
C GLN A 113 -13.96 -9.31 11.32
N VAL A 114 -14.57 -8.37 10.59
CA VAL A 114 -15.72 -7.56 11.04
C VAL A 114 -16.98 -8.15 10.44
#